data_AF-A0AAU7YVY0-F1
#
_entry.id   AF-A0AAU7YVY0-F1
#
_cell.length_a   1.000
_cell.length_b   1.000
_cell.length_c   1.000
_cell.angle_alpha   90.00
_cell.angle_beta   90.00
_cell.angle_gamma   90.00
#
_symmetry.space_group_name_H-M   'P 1'
#
loop_
_entity.id
_entity.type
_entity.pdbx_description
1 polymer ?
#
loop_
_entity_poly.entity_id
_entity_poly.type
_entity_poly.pdbx_seq_one_letter_code
_entity_poly.pdbx_strand_id
1 'polypeptide(L)'
;MLQDQKPEGTNTIIPTHRRTTLLKTITLAALLLTAIPAVPYSVQTHQEIIDLAWKQSIRPLLLRKFPTLTDAQLQEAHAYAYGGSAIQDFGYYPFGNAFFSDLTHYVRSGDFVLSLIHNANTPDEVAFAIGSLSHYIGDNIGHKYAVNESVPIEFPKLEQRYGRSVNYAENPHAHVQTEFAFDINQLSKARFAPSAYTKFVGLEVPIVLLRKAFFETYGLRLPDIIGSKQTSIRVYRYAVRRFLPNIARAETILHKKNFPDDLPSPDLDALTVDLRQAATDNNWEAYRKKPGVRSHLYAGFIYILPKFGVFKLLAIKGPNQQTEDLYIKSVNRSIKAMRLVLTNYDTIDHYIANRDLDTGEVIRPGGYRLTDITYAKLLAMITKNPDNVVPFQVKHDLIAYYADPQSPIETKKDPEKWAAVQANLKTLDTMKTIGVLDPVPDGILDAD
;
A
#
# COMPACT_ATOMS: atom_id res chain seq x y z
N MET A 1 79.12 32.18 5.37
CA MET A 1 79.16 33.65 5.35
C MET A 1 78.51 34.07 4.04
N LEU A 2 77.50 34.95 4.11
CA LEU A 2 76.72 35.54 2.99
C LEU A 2 75.70 34.57 2.34
N GLN A 3 74.43 34.91 2.08
CA GLN A 3 73.60 36.07 2.40
C GLN A 3 72.13 35.70 2.05
N ASP A 4 71.17 36.34 2.70
CA ASP A 4 69.72 36.25 2.50
C ASP A 4 69.24 36.28 1.04
N GLN A 5 68.25 35.44 0.70
CA GLN A 5 67.11 35.85 -0.13
C GLN A 5 65.81 35.13 0.32
N LYS A 6 64.81 35.95 0.70
CA LYS A 6 63.42 35.60 0.98
C LYS A 6 62.73 34.97 -0.26
N PRO A 7 61.81 34.02 -0.09
CA PRO A 7 60.87 33.66 -1.15
C PRO A 7 59.67 34.63 -1.14
N GLU A 8 59.44 35.27 -2.29
CA GLU A 8 58.22 36.03 -2.58
C GLU A 8 57.01 35.08 -2.65
N GLY A 9 55.97 35.41 -1.89
CA GLY A 9 54.71 34.69 -1.91
C GLY A 9 53.93 34.95 -3.19
N THR A 10 53.49 33.88 -3.84
CA THR A 10 52.35 33.91 -4.75
C THR A 10 51.28 32.96 -4.21
N ASN A 11 50.34 33.54 -3.45
CA ASN A 11 49.08 32.91 -3.10
C ASN A 11 48.27 32.63 -4.37
N THR A 12 48.35 31.40 -4.90
CA THR A 12 47.32 30.89 -5.81
C THR A 12 46.28 30.12 -4.98
N ILE A 13 45.24 30.84 -4.59
CA ILE A 13 44.04 30.25 -3.99
C ILE A 13 43.36 29.41 -5.08
N ILE A 14 43.41 28.09 -4.94
CA ILE A 14 42.56 27.18 -5.73
C ILE A 14 41.11 27.42 -5.27
N PRO A 15 40.19 27.89 -6.14
CA PRO A 15 38.80 28.03 -5.76
C PRO A 15 38.19 26.64 -5.59
N THR A 16 37.96 26.23 -4.34
CA THR A 16 37.17 25.04 -4.03
C THR A 16 35.77 25.19 -4.63
N HIS A 17 35.36 24.24 -5.47
CA HIS A 17 34.04 24.13 -6.08
C HIS A 17 32.92 24.07 -5.02
N ARG A 18 32.49 25.23 -4.51
CA ARG A 18 31.33 25.36 -3.63
C ARG A 18 30.00 25.43 -4.40
N ARG A 19 30.04 25.60 -5.72
CA ARG A 19 28.83 25.78 -6.56
C ARG A 19 28.16 24.47 -7.00
N THR A 20 28.87 23.34 -7.00
CA THR A 20 28.32 22.05 -7.46
C THR A 20 27.48 21.34 -6.41
N THR A 21 27.74 21.55 -5.11
CA THR A 21 26.92 21.01 -4.02
C THR A 21 25.59 21.75 -3.88
N LEU A 22 25.60 23.09 -3.96
CA LEU A 22 24.39 23.91 -3.82
C LEU A 22 23.40 23.68 -4.97
N LEU A 23 23.88 23.57 -6.22
CA LEU A 23 23.02 23.19 -7.35
C LEU A 23 22.46 21.77 -7.17
N LYS A 24 23.25 20.81 -6.68
CA LYS A 24 22.74 19.45 -6.41
C LYS A 24 21.67 19.43 -5.32
N THR A 25 21.78 20.24 -4.26
CA THR A 25 20.72 20.36 -3.24
C THR A 25 19.48 21.07 -3.76
N ILE A 26 19.62 22.11 -4.58
CA ILE A 26 18.48 22.83 -5.16
C ILE A 26 17.78 21.96 -6.21
N THR A 27 18.50 21.21 -7.03
CA THR A 27 17.92 20.26 -7.99
C THR A 27 17.27 19.08 -7.28
N LEU A 28 17.84 18.58 -6.17
CA LEU A 28 17.21 17.53 -5.35
C LEU A 28 15.96 18.04 -4.62
N ALA A 29 15.97 19.28 -4.11
CA ALA A 29 14.81 19.93 -3.52
C ALA A 29 13.73 20.24 -4.57
N ALA A 30 14.12 20.64 -5.78
CA ALA A 30 13.22 20.83 -6.91
C ALA A 30 12.63 19.50 -7.41
N LEU A 31 13.41 18.41 -7.43
CA LEU A 31 12.93 17.05 -7.71
C LEU A 31 12.00 16.51 -6.63
N LEU A 32 12.18 16.92 -5.36
CA LEU A 32 11.25 16.64 -4.26
C LEU A 32 9.97 17.50 -4.36
N LEU A 33 10.04 18.68 -4.97
CA LEU A 33 8.89 19.55 -5.26
C LEU A 33 8.12 19.12 -6.52
N THR A 34 8.76 18.39 -7.44
CA THR A 34 8.11 17.75 -8.61
C THR A 34 7.76 16.28 -8.36
N ALA A 35 7.99 15.76 -7.16
CA ALA A 35 7.50 14.45 -6.77
C ALA A 35 5.96 14.49 -6.77
N ILE A 36 5.38 13.80 -7.73
CA ILE A 36 3.97 13.43 -7.83
C ILE A 36 3.47 13.02 -6.43
N PRO A 37 2.24 13.38 -6.01
CA PRO A 37 1.71 13.09 -4.69
C PRO A 37 1.91 11.61 -4.36
N ALA A 38 2.86 11.36 -3.47
CA ALA A 38 2.94 10.11 -2.74
C ALA A 38 2.04 10.30 -1.54
N VAL A 39 0.96 9.55 -1.49
CA VAL A 39 0.04 9.54 -0.36
C VAL A 39 0.23 8.17 0.28
N PRO A 40 1.28 7.98 1.08
CA PRO A 40 1.52 6.68 1.67
C PRO A 40 0.45 6.39 2.72
N TYR A 41 -0.30 5.33 2.45
CA TYR A 41 -1.14 4.63 3.41
C TYR A 41 -0.29 3.83 4.42
N SER A 42 -0.95 3.29 5.45
CA SER A 42 -0.49 2.58 6.65
C SER A 42 0.24 1.25 6.37
N VAL A 43 1.40 1.33 5.72
CA VAL A 43 2.34 0.21 5.51
C VAL A 43 2.56 -0.60 6.78
N GLN A 44 2.69 0.07 7.93
CA GLN A 44 3.09 -0.60 9.16
C GLN A 44 1.98 -1.48 9.72
N THR A 45 0.71 -1.03 9.69
CA THR A 45 -0.40 -1.87 10.14
C THR A 45 -0.56 -3.10 9.24
N HIS A 46 -0.35 -2.98 7.93
CA HIS A 46 -0.37 -4.15 7.05
C HIS A 46 0.71 -5.18 7.37
N GLN A 47 1.94 -4.73 7.63
CA GLN A 47 3.03 -5.63 8.06
C GLN A 47 2.76 -6.23 9.45
N GLU A 48 2.14 -5.45 10.34
CA GLU A 48 1.72 -5.94 11.67
C GLU A 48 0.71 -7.08 11.56
N ILE A 49 -0.30 -6.99 10.69
CA ILE A 49 -1.27 -8.08 10.51
C ILE A 49 -0.56 -9.38 10.07
N ILE A 50 0.48 -9.29 9.22
CA ILE A 50 1.31 -10.44 8.87
C ILE A 50 2.01 -11.01 10.11
N ASP A 51 2.67 -10.18 10.90
CA ASP A 51 3.39 -10.61 12.10
C ASP A 51 2.45 -11.29 13.11
N LEU A 52 1.27 -10.72 13.33
CA LEU A 52 0.26 -11.23 14.27
C LEU A 52 -0.39 -12.54 13.79
N ALA A 53 -0.52 -12.72 12.48
CA ALA A 53 -1.03 -13.96 11.88
C ALA A 53 0.06 -15.02 11.63
N TRP A 54 1.35 -14.65 11.68
CA TRP A 54 2.45 -15.47 11.18
C TRP A 54 2.50 -16.86 11.81
N LYS A 55 2.72 -16.92 13.13
CA LYS A 55 2.93 -18.20 13.83
C LYS A 55 1.68 -19.05 13.92
N GLN A 56 0.51 -18.43 14.09
CA GLN A 56 -0.73 -19.15 14.35
C GLN A 56 -1.44 -19.61 13.07
N SER A 57 -1.18 -18.97 11.92
CA SER A 57 -1.95 -19.24 10.71
C SER A 57 -1.09 -19.36 9.45
N ILE A 58 -0.22 -18.39 9.17
CA ILE A 58 0.56 -18.38 7.92
C ILE A 58 1.61 -19.50 7.90
N ARG A 59 2.48 -19.58 8.92
CA ARG A 59 3.53 -20.61 9.03
C ARG A 59 2.94 -22.03 9.04
N PRO A 60 1.90 -22.36 9.82
CA PRO A 60 1.25 -23.68 9.76
C PRO A 60 0.70 -24.01 8.38
N LEU A 61 0.07 -23.07 7.69
CA LEU A 61 -0.44 -23.28 6.33
C LEU A 61 0.70 -23.57 5.34
N LEU A 62 1.81 -22.80 5.40
CA LEU A 62 2.99 -23.03 4.57
C LEU A 62 3.59 -24.42 4.84
N LEU A 63 3.75 -24.82 6.10
CA LEU A 63 4.27 -26.14 6.47
C LEU A 63 3.32 -27.28 6.07
N ARG A 64 2.00 -27.05 6.10
CA ARG A 64 1.01 -28.02 5.62
C ARG A 64 1.15 -28.26 4.11
N LYS A 65 1.35 -27.20 3.33
CA LYS A 65 1.48 -27.27 1.86
C LYS A 65 2.88 -27.69 1.41
N PHE A 66 3.91 -27.34 2.19
CA PHE A 66 5.31 -27.60 1.89
C PHE A 66 6.04 -28.17 3.14
N PRO A 67 5.87 -29.48 3.42
CA PRO A 67 6.30 -30.08 4.70
C PRO A 67 7.80 -30.10 4.97
N THR A 68 8.63 -29.88 3.96
CA THR A 68 10.10 -29.93 4.07
C THR A 68 10.76 -28.56 4.22
N LEU A 69 9.96 -27.50 4.40
CA LEU A 69 10.48 -26.14 4.59
C LEU A 69 11.39 -26.04 5.82
N THR A 70 12.58 -25.51 5.60
CA THR A 70 13.51 -25.12 6.68
C THR A 70 13.10 -23.78 7.29
N ASP A 71 13.57 -23.48 8.51
CA ASP A 71 13.33 -22.16 9.12
C ASP A 71 13.92 -21.01 8.29
N ALA A 72 15.01 -21.24 7.56
CA ALA A 72 15.58 -20.24 6.64
C ALA A 72 14.64 -19.92 5.46
N GLN A 73 14.01 -20.94 4.88
CA GLN A 73 13.04 -20.75 3.81
C GLN A 73 11.72 -20.14 4.32
N LEU A 74 11.32 -20.46 5.56
CA LEU A 74 10.20 -19.76 6.19
C LEU A 74 10.52 -18.27 6.43
N GLN A 75 11.76 -17.96 6.82
CA GLN A 75 12.22 -16.58 6.96
C GLN A 75 12.23 -15.83 5.63
N GLU A 76 12.60 -16.51 4.53
CA GLU A 76 12.53 -15.96 3.17
C GLU A 76 11.06 -15.72 2.76
N ALA A 77 10.18 -16.71 2.93
CA ALA A 77 8.75 -16.58 2.67
C ALA A 77 8.11 -15.41 3.45
N HIS A 78 8.59 -15.10 4.66
CA HIS A 78 8.13 -13.94 5.43
C HIS A 78 8.41 -12.61 4.70
N ALA A 79 9.54 -12.50 4.01
CA ALA A 79 9.86 -11.33 3.18
C ALA A 79 8.86 -11.15 2.02
N TYR A 80 8.38 -12.25 1.46
CA TYR A 80 7.35 -12.26 0.43
C TYR A 80 5.97 -11.91 0.98
N ALA A 81 5.60 -12.38 2.18
CA ALA A 81 4.37 -11.96 2.84
C ALA A 81 4.34 -10.45 3.11
N TYR A 82 5.45 -9.85 3.55
CA TYR A 82 5.57 -8.40 3.67
C TYR A 82 5.51 -7.66 2.33
N GLY A 83 6.04 -8.26 1.25
CA GLY A 83 5.89 -7.69 -0.09
C GLY A 83 4.46 -7.74 -0.60
N GLY A 84 3.73 -8.82 -0.29
CA GLY A 84 2.32 -8.93 -0.62
C GLY A 84 1.46 -7.96 0.19
N SER A 85 1.75 -7.76 1.48
CA SER A 85 0.93 -6.93 2.37
C SER A 85 0.94 -5.43 2.03
N ALA A 86 1.87 -5.01 1.17
CA ALA A 86 1.97 -3.62 0.72
C ALA A 86 1.88 -3.50 -0.81
N ILE A 87 1.54 -4.57 -1.55
CA ILE A 87 1.63 -4.54 -3.01
C ILE A 87 0.54 -3.65 -3.61
N GLN A 88 -0.70 -3.78 -3.16
CA GLN A 88 -1.84 -3.00 -3.65
C GLN A 88 -1.63 -1.49 -3.50
N ASP A 89 -0.88 -1.04 -2.49
CA ASP A 89 -0.50 0.36 -2.28
C ASP A 89 0.69 0.86 -3.11
N PHE A 90 1.35 -0.02 -3.86
CA PHE A 90 2.59 0.32 -4.58
C PHE A 90 2.47 1.61 -5.42
N GLY A 91 1.34 1.79 -6.08
CA GLY A 91 1.04 2.95 -6.93
C GLY A 91 0.86 4.26 -6.17
N TYR A 92 0.53 4.21 -4.88
CA TYR A 92 0.37 5.39 -4.02
C TYR A 92 1.66 5.83 -3.33
N TYR A 93 2.70 5.00 -3.36
CA TYR A 93 4.03 5.38 -2.87
C TYR A 93 4.77 6.32 -3.82
N PRO A 94 5.83 7.02 -3.35
CA PRO A 94 6.58 7.93 -4.21
C PRO A 94 7.07 7.27 -5.49
N PHE A 95 6.84 7.96 -6.62
CA PHE A 95 7.17 7.52 -7.97
C PHE A 95 6.39 6.29 -8.47
N GLY A 96 5.35 5.86 -7.74
CA GLY A 96 4.39 4.86 -8.18
C GLY A 96 3.41 5.39 -9.23
N ASN A 97 2.69 4.47 -9.88
CA ASN A 97 1.55 4.82 -10.74
C ASN A 97 0.26 4.51 -9.98
N ALA A 98 -0.45 5.56 -9.54
CA ALA A 98 -1.70 5.45 -8.78
C ALA A 98 -2.73 4.55 -9.46
N PHE A 99 -2.71 4.43 -10.80
CA PHE A 99 -3.64 3.57 -11.51
C PHE A 99 -3.49 2.08 -11.16
N PHE A 100 -2.29 1.61 -10.85
CA PHE A 100 -2.10 0.25 -10.36
C PHE A 100 -2.87 0.05 -9.05
N SER A 101 -2.71 0.98 -8.11
CA SER A 101 -3.37 0.92 -6.81
C SER A 101 -4.88 1.12 -6.93
N ASP A 102 -5.32 2.06 -7.78
CA ASP A 102 -6.73 2.27 -8.07
C ASP A 102 -7.38 0.97 -8.57
N LEU A 103 -6.72 0.24 -9.48
CA LEU A 103 -7.22 -1.06 -9.96
C LEU A 103 -7.34 -2.05 -8.80
N THR A 104 -6.28 -2.25 -8.02
CA THR A 104 -6.29 -3.26 -6.95
C THR A 104 -7.19 -2.89 -5.77
N HIS A 105 -7.57 -1.61 -5.61
CA HIS A 105 -8.49 -1.14 -4.57
C HIS A 105 -9.95 -1.12 -5.00
N TYR A 106 -10.22 -0.81 -6.27
CA TYR A 106 -11.56 -0.41 -6.70
C TYR A 106 -12.17 -1.30 -7.79
N VAL A 107 -11.37 -2.11 -8.48
CA VAL A 107 -11.84 -2.92 -9.61
C VAL A 107 -11.38 -4.36 -9.41
N ARG A 108 -12.32 -5.29 -9.34
CA ARG A 108 -12.00 -6.73 -9.27
C ARG A 108 -10.95 -7.07 -8.20
N SER A 109 -11.00 -6.37 -7.06
CA SER A 109 -9.98 -6.40 -5.99
C SER A 109 -9.84 -7.79 -5.34
N GLY A 110 -10.96 -8.48 -5.15
CA GLY A 110 -10.98 -9.86 -4.66
C GLY A 110 -10.43 -10.82 -5.71
N ASP A 111 -10.81 -10.63 -6.98
CA ASP A 111 -10.31 -11.46 -8.09
C ASP A 111 -8.80 -11.31 -8.30
N PHE A 112 -8.21 -10.15 -8.00
CA PHE A 112 -6.75 -9.97 -8.01
C PHE A 112 -6.06 -10.86 -6.96
N VAL A 113 -6.59 -10.86 -5.72
CA VAL A 113 -6.08 -11.71 -4.64
C VAL A 113 -6.26 -13.19 -4.96
N LEU A 114 -7.42 -13.57 -5.50
CA LEU A 114 -7.70 -14.95 -5.90
C LEU A 114 -6.80 -15.41 -7.05
N SER A 115 -6.55 -14.56 -8.04
CA SER A 115 -5.62 -14.90 -9.12
C SER A 115 -4.19 -15.09 -8.60
N LEU A 116 -3.73 -14.29 -7.63
CA LEU A 116 -2.44 -14.55 -6.96
C LEU A 116 -2.43 -15.91 -6.24
N ILE A 117 -3.49 -16.23 -5.49
CA ILE A 117 -3.61 -17.48 -4.73
C ILE A 117 -3.62 -18.69 -5.66
N HIS A 118 -4.44 -18.67 -6.72
CA HIS A 118 -4.59 -19.78 -7.65
C HIS A 118 -3.34 -20.06 -8.49
N ASN A 119 -2.54 -19.03 -8.73
CA ASN A 119 -1.31 -19.15 -9.51
C ASN A 119 -0.05 -19.42 -8.66
N ALA A 120 -0.15 -19.39 -7.33
CA ALA A 120 0.99 -19.56 -6.44
C ALA A 120 1.41 -21.04 -6.27
N ASN A 121 2.64 -21.37 -6.66
CA ASN A 121 3.15 -22.74 -6.67
C ASN A 121 4.30 -22.97 -5.68
N THR A 122 5.01 -21.92 -5.31
CA THR A 122 6.13 -21.98 -4.35
C THR A 122 5.73 -21.45 -2.97
N PRO A 123 6.49 -21.79 -1.90
CA PRO A 123 6.30 -21.21 -0.58
C PRO A 123 6.28 -19.68 -0.58
N ASP A 124 7.18 -19.07 -1.35
CA ASP A 124 7.34 -17.63 -1.47
C ASP A 124 6.15 -16.98 -2.18
N GLU A 125 5.69 -17.58 -3.28
CA GLU A 125 4.50 -17.14 -4.01
C GLU A 125 3.24 -17.25 -3.14
N VAL A 126 3.09 -18.34 -2.40
CA VAL A 126 1.96 -18.53 -1.49
C VAL A 126 2.01 -17.49 -0.37
N ALA A 127 3.19 -17.24 0.20
CA ALA A 127 3.36 -16.22 1.22
C ALA A 127 3.06 -14.82 0.69
N PHE A 128 3.50 -14.48 -0.54
CA PHE A 128 3.16 -13.23 -1.21
C PHE A 128 1.65 -13.08 -1.44
N ALA A 129 0.97 -14.13 -1.93
CA ALA A 129 -0.47 -14.12 -2.13
C ALA A 129 -1.24 -13.94 -0.81
N ILE A 130 -0.79 -14.60 0.27
CA ILE A 130 -1.30 -14.39 1.63
C ILE A 130 -1.03 -12.95 2.10
N GLY A 131 0.12 -12.38 1.76
CA GLY A 131 0.40 -10.97 1.97
C GLY A 131 -0.66 -10.06 1.34
N SER A 132 -0.95 -10.27 0.06
CA SER A 132 -1.96 -9.49 -0.67
C SER A 132 -3.38 -9.68 -0.11
N LEU A 133 -3.71 -10.90 0.33
CA LEU A 133 -4.94 -11.18 1.08
C LEU A 133 -5.01 -10.39 2.38
N SER A 134 -3.91 -10.31 3.13
CA SER A 134 -3.84 -9.54 4.38
C SER A 134 -4.10 -8.06 4.14
N HIS A 135 -3.59 -7.50 3.05
CA HIS A 135 -3.89 -6.12 2.66
C HIS A 135 -5.39 -5.96 2.32
N TYR A 136 -5.93 -6.84 1.47
CA TYR A 136 -7.35 -6.82 1.11
C TYR A 136 -8.27 -6.90 2.34
N ILE A 137 -7.99 -7.79 3.30
CA ILE A 137 -8.76 -7.90 4.54
C ILE A 137 -8.55 -6.64 5.40
N GLY A 138 -7.30 -6.21 5.53
CA GLY A 138 -6.89 -5.04 6.30
C GLY A 138 -7.66 -3.80 5.90
N ASP A 139 -7.78 -3.52 4.60
CA ASP A 139 -8.44 -2.30 4.14
C ASP A 139 -9.96 -2.37 4.17
N ASN A 140 -10.53 -3.50 3.76
CA ASN A 140 -11.98 -3.72 3.86
C ASN A 140 -12.53 -3.51 5.28
N ILE A 141 -11.73 -3.84 6.30
CA ILE A 141 -12.11 -3.71 7.71
C ILE A 141 -11.61 -2.38 8.28
N GLY A 142 -10.35 -2.03 8.04
CA GLY A 142 -9.66 -0.87 8.59
C GLY A 142 -10.26 0.44 8.11
N HIS A 143 -10.51 0.59 6.80
CA HIS A 143 -11.18 1.78 6.30
C HIS A 143 -12.58 1.89 6.85
N LYS A 144 -13.39 0.83 6.67
CA LYS A 144 -14.81 0.83 7.03
C LYS A 144 -15.06 1.10 8.51
N TYR A 145 -14.31 0.45 9.40
CA TYR A 145 -14.59 0.42 10.83
C TYR A 145 -13.61 1.22 11.69
N ALA A 146 -12.52 1.74 11.13
CA ALA A 146 -11.62 2.64 11.85
C ALA A 146 -11.48 3.99 11.14
N VAL A 147 -10.91 4.03 9.94
CA VAL A 147 -10.55 5.30 9.30
C VAL A 147 -11.79 6.13 8.99
N ASN A 148 -12.77 5.57 8.27
CA ASN A 148 -13.95 6.31 7.81
C ASN A 148 -14.79 6.83 8.97
N GLU A 149 -14.86 6.09 10.08
CA GLU A 149 -15.53 6.53 11.31
C GLU A 149 -14.70 7.55 12.10
N SER A 150 -13.37 7.48 12.01
CA SER A 150 -12.46 8.36 12.75
C SER A 150 -12.26 9.72 12.10
N VAL A 151 -12.28 9.80 10.77
CA VAL A 151 -12.16 11.08 10.04
C VAL A 151 -13.19 12.11 10.51
N PRO A 152 -14.51 11.86 10.59
CA PRO A 152 -15.46 12.86 11.06
C PRO A 152 -15.25 13.24 12.54
N ILE A 153 -14.79 12.30 13.39
CA ILE A 153 -14.48 12.56 14.80
C ILE A 153 -13.29 13.52 14.92
N GLU A 154 -12.20 13.25 14.19
CA GLU A 154 -11.01 14.10 14.22
C GLU A 154 -11.25 15.42 13.46
N PHE A 155 -12.18 15.46 12.50
CA PHE A 155 -12.47 16.63 11.67
C PHE A 155 -13.96 17.00 11.72
N PRO A 156 -14.45 17.70 12.76
CA PRO A 156 -15.89 17.98 12.95
C PRO A 156 -16.57 18.72 11.80
N LYS A 157 -15.83 19.50 11.01
CA LYS A 157 -16.38 20.15 9.81
C LYS A 157 -16.73 19.16 8.69
N LEU A 158 -16.04 18.01 8.63
CA LEU A 158 -16.35 16.94 7.70
C LEU A 158 -17.55 16.14 8.21
N GLU A 159 -17.69 15.92 9.52
CA GLU A 159 -18.90 15.35 10.11
C GLU A 159 -20.15 16.16 9.75
N GLN A 160 -20.09 17.48 9.91
CA GLN A 160 -21.20 18.38 9.55
C GLN A 160 -21.59 18.31 8.07
N ARG A 161 -20.65 17.95 7.18
CA ARG A 161 -20.86 17.94 5.73
C ARG A 161 -21.28 16.59 5.19
N TYR A 162 -20.69 15.51 5.70
CA TYR A 162 -20.78 14.16 5.13
C TYR A 162 -21.38 13.13 6.11
N GLY A 163 -21.48 13.47 7.40
CA GLY A 163 -22.05 12.62 8.43
C GLY A 163 -21.00 11.78 9.17
N ARG A 164 -21.44 10.63 9.69
CA ARG A 164 -20.67 9.81 10.65
C ARG A 164 -19.59 8.91 10.02
N SER A 165 -19.52 8.88 8.70
CA SER A 165 -18.52 8.13 7.95
C SER A 165 -18.06 9.03 6.82
N VAL A 166 -16.75 9.26 6.72
CA VAL A 166 -16.14 10.07 5.66
C VAL A 166 -15.06 9.25 4.99
N ASN A 167 -15.26 8.96 3.70
CA ASN A 167 -14.36 8.12 2.92
C ASN A 167 -13.29 8.93 2.17
N TYR A 168 -12.34 8.25 1.53
CA TYR A 168 -11.22 8.89 0.85
C TYR A 168 -11.67 9.82 -0.28
N ALA A 169 -12.68 9.45 -1.07
CA ALA A 169 -13.16 10.28 -2.17
C ALA A 169 -13.76 11.62 -1.71
N GLU A 170 -14.26 11.69 -0.47
CA GLU A 170 -14.84 12.90 0.14
C GLU A 170 -13.76 13.83 0.70
N ASN A 171 -12.71 13.29 1.33
CA ASN A 171 -11.57 14.09 1.79
C ASN A 171 -10.24 13.31 1.86
N PRO A 172 -9.47 13.24 0.75
CA PRO A 172 -8.21 12.49 0.71
C PRO A 172 -7.20 12.91 1.77
N HIS A 173 -7.16 14.20 2.12
CA HIS A 173 -6.19 14.71 3.08
C HIS A 173 -6.50 14.30 4.51
N ALA A 174 -7.75 14.48 4.95
CA ALA A 174 -8.15 14.14 6.32
C ALA A 174 -8.10 12.63 6.55
N HIS A 175 -8.47 11.87 5.52
CA HIS A 175 -8.38 10.41 5.48
C HIS A 175 -6.96 9.92 5.78
N VAL A 176 -5.99 10.39 5.01
CA VAL A 176 -4.58 10.01 5.14
C VAL A 176 -3.93 10.55 6.42
N GLN A 177 -4.33 11.75 6.85
CA GLN A 177 -3.88 12.30 8.13
C GLN A 177 -4.29 11.42 9.32
N THR A 178 -5.47 10.79 9.24
CA THR A 178 -6.03 9.92 10.28
C THR A 178 -5.33 8.56 10.28
N GLU A 179 -5.19 7.93 9.12
CA GLU A 179 -4.45 6.67 8.95
C GLU A 179 -3.01 6.77 9.45
N PHE A 180 -2.32 7.81 8.99
CA PHE A 180 -0.93 7.99 9.36
C PHE A 180 -0.81 8.25 10.86
N ALA A 181 -1.75 9.01 11.46
CA ALA A 181 -1.78 9.21 12.90
C ALA A 181 -1.92 7.89 13.69
N PHE A 182 -2.72 6.93 13.22
CA PHE A 182 -2.80 5.61 13.84
C PHE A 182 -1.45 4.90 13.86
N ASP A 183 -0.76 4.86 12.71
CA ASP A 183 0.57 4.28 12.61
C ASP A 183 1.57 4.95 13.56
N ILE A 184 1.55 6.28 13.63
CA ILE A 184 2.46 7.02 14.51
C ILE A 184 2.13 6.71 15.98
N ASN A 185 0.85 6.57 16.33
CA ASN A 185 0.45 6.21 17.68
C ASN A 185 0.92 4.80 18.06
N GLN A 186 0.66 3.79 17.21
CA GLN A 186 1.09 2.42 17.47
C GLN A 186 2.61 2.28 17.54
N LEU A 187 3.33 3.01 16.67
CA LEU A 187 4.78 3.07 16.71
C LEU A 187 5.29 3.73 18.00
N SER A 188 4.60 4.76 18.50
CA SER A 188 4.92 5.42 19.78
C SER A 188 4.77 4.50 20.99
N LYS A 189 3.79 3.60 20.93
CA LYS A 189 3.49 2.56 21.92
C LYS A 189 4.31 1.29 21.73
N ALA A 190 5.27 1.31 20.80
CA ALA A 190 6.18 0.19 20.55
C ALA A 190 5.46 -1.11 20.08
N ARG A 191 4.26 -1.01 19.49
CA ARG A 191 3.46 -2.16 19.07
C ARG A 191 3.91 -2.76 17.74
N PHE A 192 4.42 -1.94 16.83
CA PHE A 192 4.97 -2.45 15.58
C PHE A 192 6.34 -3.10 15.71
N ALA A 193 6.60 -4.01 14.76
CA ALA A 193 7.90 -4.62 14.57
C ALA A 193 8.99 -3.55 14.36
N PRO A 194 10.15 -3.65 15.04
CA PRO A 194 11.19 -2.65 14.92
C PRO A 194 11.74 -2.58 13.50
N SER A 195 12.07 -1.39 13.00
CA SER A 195 12.54 -1.27 11.62
C SER A 195 13.83 -2.03 11.29
N ALA A 196 14.66 -2.34 12.29
CA ALA A 196 15.81 -3.21 12.06
C ALA A 196 15.38 -4.66 11.78
N TYR A 197 14.31 -5.13 12.43
CA TYR A 197 13.69 -6.42 12.18
C TYR A 197 13.02 -6.46 10.80
N THR A 198 12.19 -5.46 10.44
CA THR A 198 11.56 -5.46 9.10
C THR A 198 12.57 -5.38 7.95
N LYS A 199 13.72 -4.74 8.18
CA LYS A 199 14.85 -4.77 7.25
C LYS A 199 15.54 -6.13 7.19
N PHE A 200 15.68 -6.80 8.33
CA PHE A 200 16.23 -8.15 8.40
C PHE A 200 15.35 -9.14 7.66
N VAL A 201 14.03 -9.10 7.88
CA VAL A 201 13.05 -9.95 7.19
C VAL A 201 13.10 -9.72 5.68
N GLY A 202 13.05 -8.46 5.23
CA GLY A 202 13.10 -8.15 3.80
C GLY A 202 11.74 -7.71 3.25
N LEU A 203 11.68 -7.57 1.92
CA LEU A 203 10.44 -7.24 1.19
C LEU A 203 10.60 -7.67 -0.25
N GLU A 204 9.97 -8.79 -0.60
CA GLU A 204 10.19 -9.49 -1.87
C GLU A 204 8.91 -9.63 -2.68
N VAL A 205 9.04 -9.65 -4.01
CA VAL A 205 7.90 -9.66 -4.95
C VAL A 205 8.16 -10.72 -6.02
N PRO A 206 7.29 -11.74 -6.17
CA PRO A 206 7.41 -12.75 -7.20
C PRO A 206 6.85 -12.18 -8.51
N ILE A 207 7.72 -11.58 -9.32
CA ILE A 207 7.30 -10.75 -10.46
C ILE A 207 6.52 -11.52 -11.52
N VAL A 208 6.86 -12.79 -11.76
CA VAL A 208 6.14 -13.63 -12.73
C VAL A 208 4.71 -13.87 -12.27
N LEU A 209 4.53 -14.23 -10.99
CA LEU A 209 3.21 -14.37 -10.37
C LEU A 209 2.41 -13.06 -10.46
N LEU A 210 3.02 -11.93 -10.07
CA LEU A 210 2.36 -10.63 -10.08
C LEU A 210 1.92 -10.21 -11.48
N ARG A 211 2.75 -10.44 -12.51
CA ARG A 211 2.40 -10.15 -13.91
C ARG A 211 1.26 -11.00 -14.40
N LYS A 212 1.31 -12.31 -14.11
CA LYS A 212 0.27 -13.25 -14.48
C LYS A 212 -1.06 -12.84 -13.86
N ALA A 213 -1.09 -12.63 -12.55
CA ALA A 213 -2.30 -12.28 -11.84
C ALA A 213 -2.86 -10.92 -12.29
N PHE A 214 -2.00 -9.91 -12.46
CA PHE A 214 -2.42 -8.61 -12.95
C PHE A 214 -3.05 -8.68 -14.35
N PHE A 215 -2.47 -9.48 -15.25
CA PHE A 215 -3.03 -9.68 -16.58
C PHE A 215 -4.34 -10.46 -16.55
N GLU A 216 -4.43 -11.57 -15.81
CA GLU A 216 -5.68 -12.34 -15.70
C GLU A 216 -6.83 -11.52 -15.12
N THR A 217 -6.54 -10.65 -14.14
CA THR A 217 -7.57 -9.83 -13.50
C THR A 217 -7.98 -8.62 -14.35
N TYR A 218 -7.03 -7.96 -15.03
CA TYR A 218 -7.25 -6.65 -15.65
C TYR A 218 -7.07 -6.63 -17.18
N GLY A 219 -6.55 -7.69 -17.79
CA GLY A 219 -6.22 -7.71 -19.22
C GLY A 219 -5.12 -6.73 -19.63
N LEU A 220 -4.37 -6.20 -18.67
CA LEU A 220 -3.32 -5.21 -18.87
C LEU A 220 -1.94 -5.81 -18.61
N ARG A 221 -0.95 -5.35 -19.36
CA ARG A 221 0.46 -5.68 -19.12
C ARG A 221 0.98 -4.82 -17.97
N LEU A 222 1.44 -5.47 -16.91
CA LEU A 222 1.97 -4.78 -15.73
C LEU A 222 3.09 -3.76 -16.06
N PRO A 223 4.09 -4.06 -16.93
CA PRO A 223 5.13 -3.09 -17.29
C PRO A 223 4.62 -1.82 -17.96
N ASP A 224 3.49 -1.89 -18.67
CA ASP A 224 2.88 -0.74 -19.33
C ASP A 224 2.22 0.21 -18.31
N ILE A 225 2.00 -0.26 -17.07
CA ILE A 225 1.42 0.51 -15.97
C ILE A 225 2.51 1.02 -15.02
N ILE A 226 3.35 0.11 -14.52
CA ILE A 226 4.29 0.44 -13.45
C ILE A 226 5.72 0.67 -13.94
N GLY A 227 6.01 0.52 -15.23
CA GLY A 227 7.36 0.59 -15.78
C GLY A 227 8.14 -0.73 -15.65
N SER A 228 9.42 -0.71 -16.04
CA SER A 228 10.25 -1.93 -16.09
C SER A 228 10.61 -2.51 -14.71
N LYS A 229 10.87 -3.82 -14.69
CA LYS A 229 11.02 -4.64 -13.47
C LYS A 229 12.02 -4.06 -12.46
N GLN A 230 13.19 -3.64 -12.93
CA GLN A 230 14.31 -3.31 -12.05
C GLN A 230 14.11 -1.96 -11.35
N THR A 231 13.47 -0.99 -11.99
CA THR A 231 13.32 0.36 -11.43
C THR A 231 12.18 0.39 -10.43
N SER A 232 11.01 -0.14 -10.80
CA SER A 232 9.78 -0.02 -10.00
C SER A 232 9.87 -0.80 -8.69
N ILE A 233 10.44 -2.00 -8.70
CA ILE A 233 10.61 -2.81 -7.48
C ILE A 233 11.70 -2.25 -6.57
N ARG A 234 12.77 -1.66 -7.11
CA ARG A 234 13.78 -0.98 -6.28
C ARG A 234 13.17 0.25 -5.59
N VAL A 235 12.39 1.04 -6.31
CA VAL A 235 11.65 2.18 -5.76
C VAL A 235 10.68 1.72 -4.67
N TYR A 236 9.90 0.68 -4.94
CA TYR A 236 8.99 0.05 -3.98
C TYR A 236 9.69 -0.36 -2.69
N ARG A 237 10.74 -1.19 -2.79
CA ARG A 237 11.53 -1.64 -1.63
C ARG A 237 12.13 -0.47 -0.88
N TYR A 238 12.60 0.56 -1.57
CA TYR A 238 13.14 1.76 -0.93
C TYR A 238 12.04 2.53 -0.16
N ALA A 239 10.87 2.71 -0.77
CA ALA A 239 9.73 3.40 -0.16
C ALA A 239 9.34 2.71 1.15
N VAL A 240 9.04 1.41 1.09
CA VAL A 240 8.52 0.63 2.21
C VAL A 240 9.57 0.35 3.29
N ARG A 241 10.80 -0.04 2.92
CA ARG A 241 11.82 -0.46 3.92
C ARG A 241 12.62 0.70 4.51
N ARG A 242 12.60 1.87 3.88
CA ARG A 242 13.51 2.98 4.26
C ARG A 242 12.84 4.33 4.32
N PHE A 243 12.15 4.78 3.28
CA PHE A 243 11.60 6.12 3.24
C PHE A 243 10.49 6.30 4.27
N LEU A 244 9.40 5.54 4.15
CA LEU A 244 8.22 5.66 5.02
C LEU A 244 8.53 5.39 6.49
N PRO A 245 9.26 4.32 6.87
CA PRO A 245 9.59 4.08 8.27
C PRO A 245 10.47 5.16 8.90
N ASN A 246 11.26 5.89 8.10
CA ASN A 246 12.04 7.02 8.61
C ASN A 246 11.17 8.25 8.86
N ILE A 247 10.20 8.53 7.98
CA ILE A 247 9.20 9.59 8.19
C ILE A 247 8.34 9.25 9.41
N ALA A 248 7.82 8.02 9.52
CA ALA A 248 7.01 7.58 10.65
C ALA A 248 7.75 7.71 12.00
N ARG A 249 9.05 7.33 12.05
CA ARG A 249 9.86 7.52 13.26
C ARG A 249 10.10 8.99 13.60
N ALA A 250 10.23 9.86 12.59
CA ALA A 250 10.37 11.29 12.80
C ALA A 250 9.08 11.91 13.35
N GLU A 251 7.93 11.57 12.76
CA GLU A 251 6.62 11.98 13.24
C GLU A 251 6.34 11.46 14.65
N THR A 252 6.77 10.24 14.97
CA THR A 252 6.67 9.70 16.33
C THR A 252 7.44 10.55 17.34
N ILE A 253 8.62 11.06 16.99
CA ILE A 253 9.37 11.98 17.88
C ILE A 253 8.58 13.27 18.13
N LEU A 254 7.91 13.78 17.09
CA LEU A 254 7.16 15.04 17.16
C LEU A 254 5.84 14.90 17.93
N HIS A 255 5.15 13.77 17.79
CA HIS A 255 3.75 13.64 18.20
C HIS A 255 3.49 12.70 19.38
N LYS A 256 4.43 11.82 19.76
CA LYS A 256 4.19 10.78 20.79
C LYS A 256 3.65 11.28 22.15
N LYS A 257 3.89 12.53 22.50
CA LYS A 257 3.43 13.12 23.76
C LYS A 257 1.98 13.61 23.72
N ASN A 258 1.38 13.66 22.53
CA ASN A 258 0.04 14.21 22.28
C ASN A 258 -1.00 13.11 22.06
N PHE A 259 -0.58 11.84 21.97
CA PHE A 259 -1.48 10.72 21.77
C PHE A 259 -2.11 10.26 23.09
N PRO A 260 -3.30 9.63 23.04
CA PRO A 260 -3.99 9.13 24.21
C PRO A 260 -3.23 7.96 24.84
N ASP A 261 -3.26 7.93 26.16
CA ASP A 261 -2.92 6.73 26.92
C ASP A 261 -3.87 5.58 26.57
N ASP A 262 -3.44 4.36 26.88
CA ASP A 262 -4.30 3.19 26.72
C ASP A 262 -5.37 3.14 27.79
N LEU A 263 -6.62 2.95 27.37
CA LEU A 263 -7.69 2.53 28.27
C LEU A 263 -7.79 1.00 28.26
N PRO A 264 -7.78 0.35 29.45
CA PRO A 264 -8.00 -1.08 29.54
C PRO A 264 -9.33 -1.49 28.89
N SER A 265 -9.28 -2.48 28.00
CA SER A 265 -10.46 -3.06 27.37
C SER A 265 -10.19 -4.51 26.94
N PRO A 266 -11.22 -5.35 26.81
CA PRO A 266 -11.04 -6.72 26.30
C PRO A 266 -10.41 -6.77 24.90
N ASP A 267 -10.69 -5.77 24.06
CA ASP A 267 -10.09 -5.66 22.72
C ASP A 267 -8.59 -5.35 22.81
N LEU A 268 -8.17 -4.44 23.69
CA LEU A 268 -6.76 -4.15 23.91
C LEU A 268 -6.03 -5.35 24.52
N ASP A 269 -6.66 -6.07 25.45
CA ASP A 269 -6.10 -7.28 26.04
C ASP A 269 -5.84 -8.35 24.97
N ALA A 270 -6.82 -8.57 24.07
CA ALA A 270 -6.69 -9.50 22.96
C ALA A 270 -5.53 -9.11 22.02
N LEU A 271 -5.47 -7.83 21.61
CA LEU A 271 -4.39 -7.33 20.76
C LEU A 271 -3.02 -7.47 21.45
N THR A 272 -2.96 -7.18 22.76
CA THR A 272 -1.73 -7.29 23.55
C THR A 272 -1.21 -8.73 23.63
N VAL A 273 -2.10 -9.72 23.70
CA VAL A 273 -1.70 -11.14 23.65
C VAL A 273 -1.04 -11.47 22.32
N ASP A 274 -1.66 -11.09 21.20
CA ASP A 274 -1.12 -11.34 19.86
C ASP A 274 0.22 -10.61 19.64
N LEU A 275 0.31 -9.35 20.08
CA LEU A 275 1.54 -8.56 20.03
C LEU A 275 2.69 -9.17 20.84
N ARG A 276 2.42 -9.62 22.07
CA ARG A 276 3.43 -10.26 22.91
C ARG A 276 3.93 -11.56 22.30
N GLN A 277 3.04 -12.33 21.68
CA GLN A 277 3.40 -13.56 20.98
C GLN A 277 4.33 -13.24 19.80
N ALA A 278 3.91 -12.34 18.90
CA ALA A 278 4.72 -11.94 17.75
C ALA A 278 6.07 -11.33 18.15
N ALA A 279 6.10 -10.48 19.18
CA ALA A 279 7.33 -9.86 19.67
C ALA A 279 8.32 -10.88 20.24
N THR A 280 7.82 -11.88 20.96
CA THR A 280 8.65 -12.93 21.58
C THR A 280 9.20 -13.87 20.50
N ASP A 281 8.35 -14.33 19.58
CA ASP A 281 8.74 -15.28 18.53
C ASP A 281 9.80 -14.72 17.59
N ASN A 282 9.72 -13.42 17.32
CA ASN A 282 10.60 -12.73 16.40
C ASN A 282 11.73 -11.98 17.11
N ASN A 283 11.84 -12.12 18.43
CA ASN A 283 12.84 -11.46 19.28
C ASN A 283 12.96 -9.94 18.99
N TRP A 284 11.83 -9.25 18.90
CA TRP A 284 11.79 -7.84 18.51
C TRP A 284 12.65 -6.95 19.42
N GLU A 285 12.75 -7.25 20.71
CA GLU A 285 13.58 -6.49 21.64
C GLU A 285 15.06 -6.42 21.22
N ALA A 286 15.61 -7.49 20.63
CA ALA A 286 16.98 -7.46 20.11
C ALA A 286 17.18 -6.50 18.92
N TYR A 287 16.10 -6.15 18.23
CA TYR A 287 16.10 -5.22 17.10
C TYR A 287 15.68 -3.79 17.49
N ARG A 288 15.17 -3.57 18.71
CA ARG A 288 14.76 -2.24 19.15
C ARG A 288 15.96 -1.33 19.34
N LYS A 289 15.85 -0.13 18.75
CA LYS A 289 16.85 0.93 18.89
C LYS A 289 16.15 2.24 19.21
N LYS A 290 16.72 2.99 20.15
CA LYS A 290 16.27 4.37 20.41
C LYS A 290 16.49 5.21 19.14
N PRO A 291 15.63 6.21 18.86
CA PRO A 291 15.83 7.08 17.71
C PRO A 291 17.17 7.82 17.80
N GLY A 292 17.99 7.72 16.75
CA GLY A 292 19.30 8.37 16.69
C GLY A 292 19.26 9.77 16.10
N VAL A 293 20.43 10.40 15.94
CA VAL A 293 20.62 11.75 15.39
C VAL A 293 19.89 11.94 14.07
N ARG A 294 19.97 10.97 13.14
CA ARG A 294 19.28 11.04 11.84
C ARG A 294 17.77 11.20 11.99
N SER A 295 17.14 10.47 12.91
CA SER A 295 15.69 10.57 13.14
C SER A 295 15.29 11.94 13.70
N HIS A 296 16.13 12.53 14.56
CA HIS A 296 15.89 13.88 15.08
C HIS A 296 16.10 14.95 14.02
N LEU A 297 17.06 14.78 13.11
CA LEU A 297 17.24 15.66 11.95
C LEU A 297 16.02 15.63 11.01
N TYR A 298 15.49 14.44 10.71
CA TYR A 298 14.24 14.31 9.95
C TYR A 298 13.07 14.98 10.67
N ALA A 299 12.95 14.79 11.99
CA ALA A 299 11.90 15.44 12.80
C ALA A 299 12.01 16.97 12.75
N GLY A 300 13.21 17.52 12.92
CA GLY A 300 13.46 18.96 12.79
C GLY A 300 13.10 19.50 11.41
N PHE A 301 13.43 18.75 10.34
CA PHE A 301 13.06 19.12 8.97
C PHE A 301 11.54 19.11 8.75
N ILE A 302 10.84 18.08 9.22
CA ILE A 302 9.38 17.97 9.11
C ILE A 302 8.68 19.08 9.91
N TYR A 303 9.23 19.46 11.06
CA TYR A 303 8.69 20.49 11.94
C TYR A 303 8.67 21.88 11.27
N ILE A 304 9.73 22.23 10.54
CA ILE A 304 9.85 23.52 9.84
C ILE A 304 9.14 23.55 8.48
N LEU A 305 8.75 22.39 7.96
CA LEU A 305 8.19 22.27 6.61
C LEU A 305 6.79 22.91 6.57
N PRO A 306 6.54 23.87 5.66
CA PRO A 306 5.24 24.51 5.58
C PRO A 306 4.19 23.52 5.08
N LYS A 307 3.07 23.42 5.79
CA LYS A 307 2.04 22.38 5.60
C LYS A 307 1.03 22.75 4.50
N PHE A 308 1.52 23.09 3.30
CA PHE A 308 0.70 23.34 2.11
C PHE A 308 0.89 22.25 1.04
N GLY A 309 -0.12 22.06 0.18
CA GLY A 309 -0.08 21.03 -0.87
C GLY A 309 0.11 19.62 -0.29
N VAL A 310 1.05 18.87 -0.87
CA VAL A 310 1.38 17.50 -0.41
C VAL A 310 1.89 17.44 1.03
N PHE A 311 2.53 18.51 1.53
CA PHE A 311 3.04 18.55 2.90
C PHE A 311 1.94 18.70 3.95
N LYS A 312 0.70 18.99 3.54
CA LYS A 312 -0.47 18.97 4.43
C LYS A 312 -0.69 17.60 5.08
N LEU A 313 -0.27 16.52 4.41
CA LEU A 313 -0.35 15.15 4.94
C LEU A 313 0.48 14.96 6.23
N LEU A 314 1.55 15.73 6.40
CA LEU A 314 2.39 15.73 7.60
C LEU A 314 1.82 16.59 8.75
N ALA A 315 0.57 17.03 8.63
CA ALA A 315 -0.18 17.65 9.73
C ALA A 315 -1.15 16.61 10.30
N ILE A 316 -0.59 15.51 10.81
CA ILE A 316 -1.36 14.39 11.35
C ILE A 316 -2.31 14.86 12.44
N LYS A 317 -3.48 14.21 12.52
CA LYS A 317 -4.53 14.55 13.48
C LYS A 317 -5.11 13.30 14.11
N GLY A 318 -5.32 13.36 15.42
CA GLY A 318 -5.67 12.18 16.21
C GLY A 318 -4.45 11.28 16.46
N PRO A 319 -4.68 10.02 16.86
CA PRO A 319 -5.95 9.56 17.40
C PRO A 319 -6.26 10.23 18.74
N ASN A 320 -7.54 10.26 19.10
CA ASN A 320 -8.01 10.45 20.47
C ASN A 320 -8.47 9.09 21.04
N GLN A 321 -9.00 9.07 22.26
CA GLN A 321 -9.36 7.82 22.93
C GLN A 321 -10.37 6.96 22.14
N GLN A 322 -11.37 7.60 21.54
CA GLN A 322 -12.43 6.92 20.79
C GLN A 322 -11.87 6.35 19.49
N THR A 323 -11.06 7.11 18.77
CA THR A 323 -10.50 6.67 17.48
C THR A 323 -9.41 5.61 17.67
N GLU A 324 -8.65 5.64 18.76
CA GLU A 324 -7.74 4.54 19.13
C GLU A 324 -8.48 3.22 19.40
N ASP A 325 -9.64 3.27 20.08
CA ASP A 325 -10.47 2.08 20.32
C ASP A 325 -11.03 1.51 19.01
N LEU A 326 -11.45 2.37 18.07
CA LEU A 326 -11.86 1.96 16.72
C LEU A 326 -10.71 1.25 15.98
N TYR A 327 -9.49 1.81 16.04
CA TYR A 327 -8.30 1.20 15.45
C TYR A 327 -8.03 -0.21 16.02
N ILE A 328 -7.95 -0.34 17.35
CA ILE A 328 -7.67 -1.63 18.02
C ILE A 328 -8.72 -2.68 17.62
N LYS A 329 -10.01 -2.30 17.63
CA LYS A 329 -11.10 -3.19 17.21
C LYS A 329 -10.97 -3.61 15.75
N SER A 330 -10.57 -2.69 14.87
CA SER A 330 -10.38 -3.01 13.45
C SER A 330 -9.24 -4.00 13.24
N VAL A 331 -8.10 -3.83 13.91
CA VAL A 331 -6.96 -4.76 13.85
C VAL A 331 -7.36 -6.15 14.35
N ASN A 332 -8.05 -6.24 15.48
CA ASN A 332 -8.57 -7.51 16.00
C ASN A 332 -9.53 -8.20 15.01
N ARG A 333 -10.43 -7.44 14.38
CA ARG A 333 -11.34 -7.97 13.35
C ARG A 333 -10.56 -8.48 12.14
N SER A 334 -9.54 -7.75 11.68
CA SER A 334 -8.68 -8.16 10.57
C SER A 334 -7.92 -9.46 10.87
N ILE A 335 -7.33 -9.59 12.06
CA ILE A 335 -6.63 -10.81 12.46
C ILE A 335 -7.62 -11.99 12.54
N LYS A 336 -8.81 -11.77 13.09
CA LYS A 336 -9.84 -12.82 13.21
C LYS A 336 -10.34 -13.27 11.84
N ALA A 337 -10.55 -12.33 10.91
CA ALA A 337 -10.87 -12.63 9.52
C ALA A 337 -9.72 -13.38 8.83
N MET A 338 -8.48 -12.93 9.01
CA MET A 338 -7.29 -13.59 8.45
C MET A 338 -7.18 -15.05 8.92
N ARG A 339 -7.32 -15.29 10.23
CA ARG A 339 -7.33 -16.64 10.83
C ARG A 339 -8.43 -17.51 10.25
N LEU A 340 -9.65 -16.98 10.12
CA LEU A 340 -10.79 -17.69 9.55
C LEU A 340 -10.54 -18.10 8.10
N VAL A 341 -10.11 -17.15 7.27
CA VAL A 341 -9.88 -17.37 5.84
C VAL A 341 -8.73 -18.35 5.61
N LEU A 342 -7.62 -18.20 6.34
CA LEU A 342 -6.47 -19.12 6.22
C LEU A 342 -6.77 -20.53 6.76
N THR A 343 -7.66 -20.67 7.74
CA THR A 343 -8.11 -22.01 8.20
C THR A 343 -8.90 -22.72 7.10
N ASN A 344 -9.63 -21.96 6.28
CA ASN A 344 -10.44 -22.46 5.16
C ASN A 344 -9.78 -22.20 3.81
N TYR A 345 -8.45 -22.24 3.75
CA TYR A 345 -7.67 -21.88 2.55
C TYR A 345 -8.05 -22.68 1.31
N ASP A 346 -8.43 -23.95 1.46
CA ASP A 346 -8.79 -24.82 0.33
C ASP A 346 -10.16 -24.46 -0.30
N THR A 347 -10.96 -23.62 0.37
CA THR A 347 -12.26 -23.10 -0.11
C THR A 347 -12.32 -21.58 -0.03
N ILE A 348 -11.17 -20.92 -0.19
CA ILE A 348 -10.96 -19.49 0.04
C ILE A 348 -11.84 -18.60 -0.84
N ASP A 349 -12.23 -19.05 -2.02
CA ASP A 349 -13.14 -18.37 -2.94
C ASP A 349 -14.47 -17.97 -2.28
N HIS A 350 -14.97 -18.75 -1.32
CA HIS A 350 -16.22 -18.44 -0.61
C HIS A 350 -16.11 -17.23 0.33
N TYR A 351 -14.89 -16.80 0.65
CA TYR A 351 -14.63 -15.74 1.62
C TYR A 351 -14.17 -14.44 0.98
N ILE A 352 -13.79 -14.46 -0.30
CA ILE A 352 -13.21 -13.31 -1.00
C ILE A 352 -14.19 -12.83 -2.06
N ALA A 353 -14.68 -11.60 -1.88
CA ALA A 353 -15.59 -10.95 -2.82
C ALA A 353 -14.94 -9.69 -3.40
N ASN A 354 -15.39 -9.25 -4.56
CA ASN A 354 -14.98 -7.95 -5.09
C ASN A 354 -15.57 -6.82 -4.25
N ARG A 355 -14.70 -6.09 -3.56
CA ARG A 355 -15.05 -5.00 -2.65
C ARG A 355 -14.23 -3.75 -2.93
N ASP A 356 -14.84 -2.61 -2.73
CA ASP A 356 -14.15 -1.33 -2.70
C ASP A 356 -13.34 -1.24 -1.41
N LEU A 357 -12.01 -1.19 -1.51
CA LEU A 357 -11.14 -1.25 -0.32
C LEU A 357 -11.21 0.00 0.56
N ASP A 358 -11.71 1.13 0.04
CA ASP A 358 -11.87 2.36 0.84
C ASP A 358 -13.18 2.38 1.64
N THR A 359 -14.20 1.64 1.22
CA THR A 359 -15.51 1.63 1.89
C THR A 359 -15.85 0.28 2.52
N GLY A 360 -15.18 -0.79 2.10
CA GLY A 360 -15.51 -2.18 2.43
C GLY A 360 -16.81 -2.67 1.78
N GLU A 361 -17.44 -1.88 0.90
CA GLU A 361 -18.71 -2.22 0.26
C GLU A 361 -18.51 -3.10 -0.98
N VAL A 362 -19.57 -3.85 -1.35
CA VAL A 362 -19.56 -4.63 -2.58
C VAL A 362 -19.54 -3.69 -3.77
N ILE A 363 -18.67 -3.98 -4.74
CA ILE A 363 -18.52 -3.17 -5.96
C ILE A 363 -19.84 -3.16 -6.73
N ARG A 364 -20.31 -1.96 -7.07
CA ARG A 364 -21.49 -1.76 -7.92
C ARG A 364 -21.41 -0.43 -8.68
N PRO A 365 -22.03 -0.32 -9.86
CA PRO A 365 -22.03 0.91 -10.66
C PRO A 365 -22.66 2.09 -9.91
N GLY A 366 -21.98 3.24 -9.87
CA GLY A 366 -22.45 4.40 -9.11
C GLY A 366 -22.37 4.26 -7.59
N GLY A 367 -21.80 3.16 -7.08
CA GLY A 367 -21.66 2.92 -5.64
C GLY A 367 -20.55 3.76 -5.01
N TYR A 368 -19.45 3.98 -5.73
CA TYR A 368 -18.33 4.79 -5.29
C TYR A 368 -17.64 5.49 -6.45
N ARG A 369 -17.28 6.76 -6.24
CA ARG A 369 -16.79 7.65 -7.30
C ARG A 369 -15.49 7.17 -7.94
N LEU A 370 -14.50 6.76 -7.14
CA LEU A 370 -13.21 6.34 -7.68
C LEU A 370 -13.32 4.98 -8.37
N THR A 371 -14.24 4.13 -7.93
CA THR A 371 -14.58 2.87 -8.61
C THR A 371 -15.10 3.13 -10.03
N ASP A 372 -16.08 4.02 -10.20
CA ASP A 372 -16.58 4.39 -11.53
C ASP A 372 -15.48 4.95 -12.46
N ILE A 373 -14.63 5.83 -11.92
CA ILE A 373 -13.52 6.45 -12.67
C ILE A 373 -12.49 5.39 -13.07
N THR A 374 -12.19 4.45 -12.19
CA THR A 374 -11.20 3.41 -12.42
C THR A 374 -11.69 2.39 -13.44
N TYR A 375 -12.97 1.98 -13.37
CA TYR A 375 -13.61 1.16 -14.39
C TYR A 375 -13.54 1.80 -15.78
N ALA A 376 -13.85 3.10 -15.88
CA ALA A 376 -13.80 3.82 -17.15
C ALA A 376 -12.37 3.89 -17.72
N LYS A 377 -11.38 4.07 -16.84
CA LYS A 377 -9.96 4.11 -17.23
C LYS A 377 -9.43 2.73 -17.62
N LEU A 378 -9.83 1.66 -16.92
CA LEU A 378 -9.53 0.29 -17.30
C LEU A 378 -10.06 -0.03 -18.69
N LEU A 379 -11.34 0.26 -18.92
CA LEU A 379 -11.99 0.09 -20.22
C LEU A 379 -11.21 0.82 -21.33
N ALA A 380 -10.90 2.10 -21.12
CA ALA A 380 -10.16 2.89 -22.09
C ALA A 380 -8.74 2.36 -22.32
N MET A 381 -8.08 1.78 -21.32
CA MET A 381 -6.73 1.21 -21.47
C MET A 381 -6.75 -0.10 -22.25
N ILE A 382 -7.73 -0.96 -22.02
CA ILE A 382 -7.90 -2.22 -22.77
C ILE A 382 -8.18 -1.92 -24.25
N THR A 383 -9.09 -0.97 -24.53
CA THR A 383 -9.55 -0.69 -25.90
C THR A 383 -8.59 0.13 -26.74
N LYS A 384 -7.47 0.61 -26.17
CA LYS A 384 -6.40 1.27 -26.94
C LYS A 384 -5.78 0.36 -28.00
N ASN A 385 -5.73 -0.94 -27.74
CA ASN A 385 -5.13 -1.94 -28.62
C ASN A 385 -6.16 -3.05 -28.88
N PRO A 386 -7.15 -2.83 -29.77
CA PRO A 386 -8.27 -3.76 -29.99
C PRO A 386 -7.86 -5.14 -30.52
N ASP A 387 -6.66 -5.24 -31.11
CA ASP A 387 -6.11 -6.50 -31.61
C ASP A 387 -5.57 -7.42 -30.50
N ASN A 388 -5.34 -6.87 -29.30
CA ASN A 388 -4.89 -7.67 -28.16
C ASN A 388 -6.02 -8.58 -27.65
N VAL A 389 -5.63 -9.76 -27.16
CA VAL A 389 -6.55 -10.64 -26.44
C VAL A 389 -6.81 -10.12 -25.02
N VAL A 390 -8.04 -10.29 -24.55
CA VAL A 390 -8.48 -9.87 -23.21
C VAL A 390 -8.98 -11.10 -22.45
N PRO A 391 -8.65 -11.29 -21.17
CA PRO A 391 -9.26 -12.35 -20.38
C PRO A 391 -10.79 -12.26 -20.40
N PHE A 392 -11.45 -13.40 -20.59
CA PHE A 392 -12.91 -13.46 -20.68
C PHE A 392 -13.59 -12.80 -19.46
N GLN A 393 -13.04 -13.01 -18.26
CA GLN A 393 -13.61 -12.51 -17.00
C GLN A 393 -13.65 -10.98 -16.96
N VAL A 394 -12.55 -10.29 -17.31
CA VAL A 394 -12.53 -8.83 -17.27
C VAL A 394 -13.42 -8.22 -18.36
N LYS A 395 -13.50 -8.85 -19.55
CA LYS A 395 -14.47 -8.42 -20.58
C LYS A 395 -15.90 -8.54 -20.08
N HIS A 396 -16.25 -9.69 -19.49
CA HIS A 396 -17.59 -9.94 -18.95
C HIS A 396 -17.93 -8.95 -17.82
N ASP A 397 -17.02 -8.73 -16.89
CA ASP A 397 -17.17 -7.80 -15.76
C ASP A 397 -17.38 -6.35 -16.22
N LEU A 398 -16.59 -5.89 -17.20
CA LEU A 398 -16.75 -4.56 -17.79
C LEU A 398 -18.12 -4.40 -18.46
N ILE A 399 -18.58 -5.39 -19.24
CA ILE A 399 -19.91 -5.34 -19.86
C ILE A 399 -21.01 -5.33 -18.79
N ALA A 400 -20.89 -6.17 -17.76
CA ALA A 400 -21.86 -6.24 -16.67
C ALA A 400 -21.93 -4.94 -15.86
N TYR A 401 -20.78 -4.31 -15.57
CA TYR A 401 -20.71 -3.05 -14.83
C TYR A 401 -21.47 -1.90 -15.53
N TYR A 402 -21.49 -1.89 -16.87
CA TYR A 402 -22.17 -0.85 -17.63
C TYR A 402 -23.55 -1.27 -18.19
N ALA A 403 -24.06 -2.44 -17.80
CA ALA A 403 -25.28 -3.02 -18.37
C ALA A 403 -26.55 -2.24 -17.99
N ASP A 404 -26.59 -1.63 -16.79
CA ASP A 404 -27.73 -0.83 -16.35
C ASP A 404 -27.60 0.65 -16.79
N PRO A 405 -28.44 1.11 -17.73
CA PRO A 405 -28.42 2.50 -18.19
C PRO A 405 -28.90 3.49 -17.12
N GLN A 406 -29.57 3.06 -16.05
CA GLN A 406 -30.05 3.93 -14.97
C GLN A 406 -29.05 4.09 -13.82
N SER A 407 -28.02 3.24 -13.74
CA SER A 407 -27.01 3.33 -12.69
C SER A 407 -26.33 4.70 -12.66
N PRO A 408 -26.17 5.35 -11.48
CA PRO A 408 -25.72 6.74 -11.34
C PRO A 408 -24.18 6.86 -11.41
N ILE A 409 -23.58 6.25 -12.44
CA ILE A 409 -22.13 6.18 -12.65
C ILE A 409 -21.55 7.58 -12.80
N GLU A 410 -20.46 7.88 -12.08
CA GLU A 410 -19.82 9.21 -12.04
C GLU A 410 -19.56 9.80 -13.43
N THR A 411 -19.07 8.99 -14.38
CA THR A 411 -18.75 9.45 -15.73
C THR A 411 -19.96 9.95 -16.51
N LYS A 412 -21.21 9.58 -16.14
CA LYS A 412 -22.43 10.09 -16.79
C LYS A 412 -22.68 11.58 -16.53
N LYS A 413 -22.06 12.15 -15.48
CA LYS A 413 -22.14 13.59 -15.18
C LYS A 413 -21.41 14.45 -16.23
N ASP A 414 -20.57 13.83 -17.06
CA ASP A 414 -19.76 14.48 -18.09
C ASP A 414 -20.06 13.83 -19.46
N PRO A 415 -20.80 14.51 -20.35
CA PRO A 415 -21.24 13.92 -21.62
C PRO A 415 -20.09 13.41 -22.51
N GLU A 416 -18.94 14.08 -22.50
CA GLU A 416 -17.78 13.67 -23.30
C GLU A 416 -17.15 12.39 -22.76
N LYS A 417 -16.95 12.32 -21.44
CA LYS A 417 -16.44 11.09 -20.80
C LYS A 417 -17.41 9.93 -20.97
N TRP A 418 -18.72 10.19 -20.88
CA TRP A 418 -19.71 9.16 -21.09
C TRP A 418 -19.73 8.66 -22.53
N ALA A 419 -19.64 9.55 -23.52
CA ALA A 419 -19.52 9.17 -24.93
C ALA A 419 -18.27 8.32 -25.19
N ALA A 420 -17.14 8.64 -24.56
CA ALA A 420 -15.93 7.83 -24.64
C ALA A 420 -16.11 6.43 -24.05
N VAL A 421 -16.78 6.30 -22.89
CA VAL A 421 -17.13 4.98 -22.31
C VAL A 421 -17.97 4.17 -23.29
N GLN A 422 -19.00 4.78 -23.89
CA GLN A 422 -19.86 4.11 -24.88
C GLN A 422 -19.11 3.65 -26.13
N ALA A 423 -18.19 4.47 -26.65
CA ALA A 423 -17.34 4.10 -27.78
C ALA A 423 -16.37 2.95 -27.43
N ASN A 424 -15.79 2.99 -26.24
CA ASN A 424 -14.90 1.93 -25.76
C ASN A 424 -15.68 0.62 -25.53
N LEU A 425 -16.91 0.65 -24.99
CA LEU A 425 -17.74 -0.55 -24.85
C LEU A 425 -18.01 -1.24 -26.20
N LYS A 426 -18.30 -0.46 -27.25
CA LYS A 426 -18.46 -0.99 -28.62
C LYS A 426 -17.17 -1.64 -29.13
N THR A 427 -16.02 -1.06 -28.80
CA THR A 427 -14.71 -1.62 -29.17
C THR A 427 -14.46 -2.92 -28.39
N LEU A 428 -14.71 -2.93 -27.08
CA LEU A 428 -14.54 -4.10 -26.22
C LEU A 428 -15.38 -5.29 -26.72
N ASP A 429 -16.59 -5.04 -27.20
CA ASP A 429 -17.49 -6.07 -27.74
C ASP A 429 -16.85 -6.88 -28.88
N THR A 430 -16.06 -6.23 -29.74
CA THR A 430 -15.38 -6.88 -30.88
C THR A 430 -14.05 -7.54 -30.52
N MET A 431 -13.46 -7.23 -29.36
CA MET A 431 -12.16 -7.77 -28.95
C MET A 431 -12.22 -9.27 -28.68
N LYS A 432 -11.16 -9.98 -29.09
CA LYS A 432 -10.99 -11.42 -28.84
C LYS A 432 -10.69 -11.69 -27.37
N THR A 433 -11.15 -12.85 -26.90
CA THR A 433 -10.93 -13.30 -25.52
C THR A 433 -10.10 -14.56 -25.41
N ILE A 434 -9.40 -14.69 -24.30
CA ILE A 434 -8.81 -15.95 -23.82
C ILE A 434 -9.58 -16.45 -22.59
N GLY A 435 -9.73 -17.76 -22.46
CA GLY A 435 -10.35 -18.42 -21.31
C GLY A 435 -9.37 -18.63 -20.14
N VAL A 436 -9.90 -19.13 -19.02
CA VAL A 436 -9.12 -19.37 -17.77
C VAL A 436 -8.02 -20.42 -17.97
N LEU A 437 -8.27 -21.41 -18.83
CA LEU A 437 -7.35 -22.52 -19.07
C LEU A 437 -6.36 -22.23 -20.20
N ASP A 438 -6.53 -21.12 -20.92
CA ASP A 438 -5.64 -20.76 -22.01
C ASP A 438 -4.32 -20.23 -21.42
N PRO A 439 -3.17 -20.57 -22.02
CA PRO A 439 -1.89 -20.05 -21.57
C PRO A 439 -1.86 -18.52 -21.72
N VAL A 440 -1.38 -17.85 -20.68
CA VAL A 440 -1.12 -16.41 -20.74
C VAL A 440 -0.04 -16.15 -21.81
N PRO A 441 -0.21 -15.16 -22.71
CA PRO A 441 0.77 -14.92 -23.77
C PRO A 441 2.18 -14.63 -23.22
N ASP A 442 3.23 -15.20 -23.85
CA ASP A 442 4.62 -15.11 -23.37
C ASP A 442 5.09 -13.66 -23.12
N GLY A 443 4.68 -12.72 -23.98
CA GLY A 443 4.97 -11.29 -23.84
C GLY A 443 4.37 -10.59 -22.61
N ILE A 444 3.51 -11.27 -21.84
CA ILE A 444 3.03 -10.86 -20.52
C ILE A 444 4.02 -11.26 -19.42
N LEU A 445 4.60 -12.46 -19.52
CA LEU A 445 5.47 -13.04 -18.50
C LEU A 445 6.91 -12.55 -18.65
N ASP A 446 7.41 -12.46 -19.88
CA ASP A 446 8.83 -12.26 -20.23
C ASP A 446 9.22 -10.80 -20.51
N ALA A 447 8.32 -9.84 -20.31
CA ALA A 447 8.63 -8.44 -20.61
C ALA A 447 9.72 -7.89 -19.67
N ASP A 448 10.99 -7.84 -20.09
CA ASP A 448 12.12 -7.38 -19.28
C ASP A 448 11.94 -5.96 -18.67
#